data_AF-A0A2E6ZBI2-F1
#
_entry.id   AF-A0A2E6ZBI2-F1
#
_cell.length_a   1.000
_cell.length_b   1.000
_cell.length_c   1.000
_cell.angle_alpha   90.00
_cell.angle_beta   90.00
_cell.angle_gamma   90.00
#
_symmetry.space_group_name_H-M   'P 1'
#
loop_
_entity.id
_entity.type
_entity.pdbx_description
1 polymer ?
#
loop_
_entity_poly.entity_id
_entity_poly.type
_entity_poly.pdbx_seq_one_letter_code
_entity_poly.pdbx_strand_id
1 'polypeptide(L)'
;MKPMFFGLRVGMLGLLALIPAVAQADTVLTEQNLSRLEAALPKLAKIKQDDVSSLHNVRLQRHCDWPRHANEVRSQQQGKSYLAEVDKILAEHQLSPSLFMELTAKASWPLLQSLQPVLAVTRQTLAFLPQTQRQQAEQLLAQTDNMTLVVEPCLSDADTRALRQHQQRLINLAGKLPGNILPLQPGFAVGTE
;
A
#
# COMPACT_ATOMS: atom_id res chain seq x y z
N MET A 1 70.18 -22.72 -39.28
CA MET A 1 69.51 -21.45 -39.61
C MET A 1 68.28 -21.30 -38.70
N LYS A 2 68.21 -20.20 -37.95
CA LYS A 2 67.03 -19.68 -37.21
C LYS A 2 66.13 -18.90 -38.21
N PRO A 3 64.82 -18.63 -37.97
CA PRO A 3 64.29 -17.98 -36.75
C PRO A 3 63.01 -18.67 -36.18
N MET A 4 62.88 -18.90 -34.86
CA MET A 4 62.19 -18.06 -33.86
C MET A 4 61.21 -17.01 -34.38
N PHE A 5 59.90 -17.16 -34.14
CA PHE A 5 59.03 -16.06 -33.71
C PHE A 5 57.87 -16.57 -32.83
N PHE A 6 57.73 -15.90 -31.69
CA PHE A 6 56.67 -15.93 -30.70
C PHE A 6 55.27 -15.75 -31.30
N GLY A 7 54.27 -16.42 -30.72
CA GLY A 7 52.87 -16.27 -31.09
C GLY A 7 51.91 -16.59 -29.95
N LEU A 8 52.07 -15.90 -28.81
CA LEU A 8 51.06 -15.82 -27.76
C LEU A 8 49.83 -15.11 -28.33
N ARG A 9 48.70 -15.80 -28.51
CA ARG A 9 47.40 -15.15 -28.73
C ARG A 9 46.39 -15.64 -27.71
N VAL A 10 46.43 -14.94 -26.59
CA VAL A 10 45.30 -14.72 -25.70
C VAL A 10 44.16 -14.17 -26.54
N GLY A 11 43.07 -14.92 -26.63
CA GLY A 11 41.88 -14.55 -27.39
C GLY A 11 40.62 -14.94 -26.63
N MET A 12 40.60 -14.75 -25.30
CA MET A 12 39.41 -14.88 -24.49
C MET A 12 38.73 -13.52 -24.42
N LEU A 13 38.04 -13.14 -25.50
CA LEU A 13 37.04 -12.07 -25.49
C LEU A 13 35.81 -12.63 -24.76
N GLY A 14 35.90 -12.69 -23.43
CA GLY A 14 34.75 -12.92 -22.59
C GLY A 14 33.76 -11.79 -22.81
N LEU A 15 32.60 -12.12 -23.37
CA LEU A 15 31.42 -11.29 -23.25
C LEU A 15 31.20 -11.02 -21.76
N LEU A 16 31.59 -9.84 -21.29
CA LEU A 16 30.98 -9.25 -20.11
C LEU A 16 29.53 -8.97 -20.48
N ALA A 17 28.68 -9.97 -20.27
CA ALA A 17 27.26 -9.77 -20.10
C ALA A 17 27.11 -8.76 -18.95
N LEU A 18 26.81 -7.51 -19.32
CA LEU A 18 26.17 -6.55 -18.42
C LEU A 18 24.84 -7.17 -18.00
N ILE A 19 24.90 -8.03 -16.98
CA ILE A 19 23.72 -8.36 -16.19
C ILE A 19 23.32 -7.00 -15.63
N PRO A 20 22.18 -6.40 -16.04
CA PRO A 20 21.70 -5.24 -15.33
C PRO A 20 21.53 -5.70 -13.89
N ALA A 21 22.33 -5.12 -13.00
CA ALA A 21 22.04 -5.19 -11.59
C ALA A 21 20.64 -4.61 -11.46
N VAL A 22 19.66 -5.52 -11.41
CA VAL A 22 18.33 -5.19 -10.91
C VAL A 22 18.60 -4.74 -9.49
N ALA A 23 18.79 -3.44 -9.33
CA ALA A 23 18.69 -2.79 -8.04
C ALA A 23 17.35 -3.27 -7.51
N GLN A 24 17.38 -4.22 -6.58
CA GLN A 24 16.19 -4.57 -5.83
C GLN A 24 15.78 -3.27 -5.19
N ALA A 25 14.66 -2.72 -5.64
CA ALA A 25 14.19 -1.48 -5.07
C ALA A 25 14.01 -1.75 -3.58
N ASP A 26 14.76 -1.04 -2.74
CA ASP A 26 14.71 -1.16 -1.27
C ASP A 26 13.32 -0.79 -0.72
N THR A 27 12.41 -0.36 -1.60
CA THR A 27 11.02 -0.03 -1.33
C THR A 27 10.14 -0.47 -2.49
N VAL A 28 8.90 -0.85 -2.18
CA VAL A 28 7.86 -1.09 -3.20
C VAL A 28 7.27 0.21 -3.76
N LEU A 29 7.51 1.36 -3.12
CA LEU A 29 6.98 2.68 -3.49
C LEU A 29 7.73 3.30 -4.67
N THR A 30 7.89 2.55 -5.75
CA THR A 30 8.54 3.03 -6.98
C THR A 30 7.52 3.69 -7.91
N GLU A 31 7.99 4.58 -8.78
CA GLU A 31 7.18 5.18 -9.84
C GLU A 31 6.39 4.13 -10.65
N GLN A 32 7.03 3.02 -10.99
CA GLN A 32 6.41 1.93 -11.73
C GLN A 32 5.27 1.27 -10.94
N ASN A 33 5.51 0.93 -9.67
CA ASN A 33 4.50 0.25 -8.85
C ASN A 33 3.33 1.17 -8.51
N LEU A 34 3.59 2.45 -8.23
CA LEU A 34 2.53 3.45 -8.03
C LEU A 34 1.68 3.62 -9.29
N SER A 35 2.30 3.63 -10.47
CA SER A 35 1.56 3.72 -11.74
C SER A 35 0.72 2.47 -12.01
N ARG A 36 1.23 1.29 -11.68
CA ARG A 36 0.47 0.02 -11.75
C ARG A 36 -0.75 0.05 -10.82
N LEU A 37 -0.57 0.53 -9.59
CA LEU A 37 -1.66 0.68 -8.61
C LEU A 37 -2.72 1.66 -9.12
N GLU A 38 -2.31 2.85 -9.57
CA GLU A 38 -3.21 3.85 -10.15
C GLU A 38 -4.06 3.31 -11.29
N ALA A 39 -3.46 2.49 -12.16
CA ALA A 39 -4.15 1.88 -13.28
C ALA A 39 -5.12 0.77 -12.86
N ALA A 40 -4.80 0.03 -11.79
CA ALA A 40 -5.64 -1.05 -11.27
C ALA A 40 -6.87 -0.54 -10.51
N LEU A 41 -6.73 0.56 -9.75
CA LEU A 41 -7.78 1.06 -8.83
C LEU A 41 -9.15 1.29 -9.49
N PRO A 42 -9.28 1.91 -10.68
CA PRO A 42 -10.58 2.10 -11.33
C PRO A 42 -11.29 0.80 -11.68
N LYS A 43 -10.55 -0.29 -11.93
CA LYS A 43 -11.14 -1.62 -12.18
C LYS A 43 -11.52 -2.29 -10.86
N LEU A 44 -10.64 -2.23 -9.86
CA LEU A 44 -10.91 -2.77 -8.52
C LEU A 44 -12.15 -2.13 -7.89
N ALA A 45 -12.35 -0.82 -8.08
CA ALA A 45 -13.52 -0.09 -7.59
C ALA A 45 -14.85 -0.49 -8.26
N LYS A 46 -14.81 -1.14 -9.43
CA LYS A 46 -16.01 -1.60 -10.14
C LYS A 46 -16.45 -3.00 -9.73
N ILE A 47 -15.62 -3.73 -9.01
CA ILE A 47 -15.95 -5.06 -8.51
C ILE A 47 -17.12 -4.88 -7.53
N LYS A 48 -18.28 -5.45 -7.88
CA LYS A 48 -19.42 -5.52 -6.96
C LYS A 48 -19.03 -6.44 -5.82
N GLN A 49 -18.77 -5.85 -4.67
CA GLN A 49 -18.60 -6.60 -3.45
C GLN A 49 -19.99 -6.86 -2.88
N ASP A 50 -20.31 -8.13 -2.68
CA ASP A 50 -21.57 -8.54 -2.06
C ASP A 50 -21.72 -7.98 -0.62
N ASP A 51 -20.62 -7.49 -0.03
CA ASP A 51 -20.59 -6.84 1.27
C ASP A 51 -19.39 -5.89 1.40
N VAL A 52 -19.57 -4.60 1.10
CA VAL A 52 -18.52 -3.56 1.29
C VAL A 52 -18.14 -3.41 2.77
N SER A 53 -19.06 -3.71 3.70
CA SER A 53 -18.79 -3.64 5.15
C SER A 53 -17.77 -4.71 5.60
N SER A 54 -17.70 -5.83 4.87
CA SER A 54 -16.70 -6.88 5.11
C SER A 54 -15.26 -6.43 4.87
N LEU A 55 -15.02 -5.37 4.07
CA LEU A 55 -13.69 -4.80 3.89
C LEU A 55 -13.21 -4.02 5.11
N HIS A 56 -14.12 -3.32 5.80
CA HIS A 56 -13.81 -2.60 7.05
C HIS A 56 -13.47 -3.56 8.21
N ASN A 57 -13.85 -4.84 8.07
CA ASN A 57 -13.58 -5.88 9.06
C ASN A 57 -12.30 -6.67 8.79
N VAL A 58 -11.58 -6.37 7.69
CA VAL A 58 -10.28 -6.99 7.41
C VAL A 58 -9.28 -6.54 8.48
N ARG A 59 -8.80 -7.48 9.27
CA ARG A 59 -7.81 -7.22 10.32
C ARG A 59 -6.42 -7.48 9.78
N LEU A 60 -5.56 -6.46 9.87
CA LEU A 60 -4.13 -6.60 9.66
C LEU A 60 -3.45 -7.00 10.99
N GLN A 61 -2.49 -7.92 10.92
CA GLN A 61 -1.73 -8.39 12.07
C GLN A 61 -0.43 -7.59 12.26
N ARG A 62 0.14 -7.61 13.47
CA ARG A 62 1.37 -6.86 13.79
C ARG A 62 2.64 -7.60 13.34
N HIS A 63 2.88 -7.67 12.03
CA HIS A 63 4.13 -8.15 11.44
C HIS A 63 4.39 -7.54 10.06
N CYS A 64 5.62 -7.64 9.55
CA CYS A 64 6.01 -7.09 8.25
C CYS A 64 6.13 -8.14 7.14
N ASP A 65 5.67 -9.37 7.40
CA ASP A 65 5.55 -10.42 6.38
C ASP A 65 4.34 -10.14 5.47
N TRP A 66 4.57 -9.46 4.36
CA TRP A 66 3.51 -9.09 3.41
C TRP A 66 2.90 -10.27 2.63
N PRO A 67 3.68 -11.30 2.22
CA PRO A 67 3.09 -12.55 1.74
C PRO A 67 2.12 -13.18 2.75
N ARG A 68 2.48 -13.18 4.03
CA ARG A 68 1.60 -13.65 5.09
C ARG A 68 0.36 -12.78 5.24
N HIS A 69 0.49 -11.45 5.25
CA HIS A 69 -0.66 -10.53 5.26
C HIS A 69 -1.64 -10.82 4.13
N ALA A 70 -1.13 -10.98 2.90
CA ALA A 70 -1.98 -11.28 1.75
C ALA A 70 -2.78 -12.59 1.94
N ASN A 71 -2.15 -13.62 2.50
CA ASN A 71 -2.81 -14.89 2.80
C ASN A 71 -3.84 -14.76 3.93
N GLU A 72 -3.51 -14.05 5.00
CA GLU A 72 -4.40 -13.84 6.15
C GLU A 72 -5.63 -13.02 5.74
N VAL A 73 -5.45 -11.92 5.00
CA VAL A 73 -6.55 -11.12 4.45
C VAL A 73 -7.42 -11.96 3.52
N ARG A 74 -6.80 -12.75 2.63
CA ARG A 74 -7.53 -13.64 1.73
C ARG A 74 -8.32 -14.71 2.49
N SER A 75 -7.78 -15.25 3.57
CA SER A 75 -8.48 -16.24 4.41
C SER A 75 -9.74 -15.68 5.06
N GLN A 76 -9.73 -14.40 5.46
CA GLN A 76 -10.88 -13.69 6.03
C GLN A 76 -12.01 -13.49 5.00
N GLN A 77 -11.70 -13.55 3.71
CA GLN A 77 -12.62 -13.35 2.59
C GLN A 77 -12.93 -14.65 1.83
N GLN A 78 -12.56 -15.82 2.38
CA GLN A 78 -12.79 -17.10 1.71
C GLN A 78 -14.28 -17.33 1.37
N GLY A 79 -14.51 -17.95 0.22
CA GLY A 79 -15.86 -18.23 -0.30
C GLY A 79 -16.51 -17.05 -1.04
N LYS A 80 -15.86 -15.89 -1.12
CA LYS A 80 -16.35 -14.75 -1.90
C LYS A 80 -15.98 -14.87 -3.37
N SER A 81 -16.98 -14.79 -4.24
CA SER A 81 -16.85 -14.90 -5.70
C SER A 81 -15.96 -13.82 -6.31
N TYR A 82 -15.93 -12.63 -5.70
CA TYR A 82 -15.19 -11.48 -6.21
C TYR A 82 -13.66 -11.63 -6.13
N LEU A 83 -13.12 -12.55 -5.32
CA LEU A 83 -11.66 -12.70 -5.15
C LEU A 83 -10.95 -13.11 -6.44
N ALA A 84 -11.58 -13.93 -7.29
CA ALA A 84 -11.01 -14.32 -8.57
C ALA A 84 -10.91 -13.12 -9.54
N GLU A 85 -11.87 -12.20 -9.49
CA GLU A 85 -11.86 -10.98 -10.29
C GLU A 85 -10.78 -10.01 -9.80
N VAL A 86 -10.59 -9.90 -8.48
CA VAL A 86 -9.47 -9.15 -7.88
C VAL A 86 -8.14 -9.70 -8.38
N ASP A 87 -7.90 -11.01 -8.27
CA ASP A 87 -6.63 -11.62 -8.71
C ASP A 87 -6.36 -11.39 -10.19
N LYS A 88 -7.39 -11.49 -11.03
CA LYS A 88 -7.29 -11.22 -12.46
C LYS A 88 -6.87 -9.77 -12.71
N ILE A 89 -7.53 -8.80 -12.08
CA ILE A 89 -7.20 -7.38 -12.24
C ILE A 89 -5.78 -7.10 -11.75
N LEU A 90 -5.38 -7.64 -10.59
CA LEU A 90 -4.02 -7.47 -10.09
C LEU A 90 -2.99 -8.03 -11.08
N ALA A 91 -3.22 -9.23 -11.62
CA ALA A 91 -2.35 -9.85 -12.62
C ALA A 91 -2.25 -9.03 -13.92
N GLU A 92 -3.37 -8.49 -14.43
CA GLU A 92 -3.39 -7.60 -15.60
C GLU A 92 -2.47 -6.37 -15.43
N HIS A 93 -2.31 -5.90 -14.19
CA HIS A 93 -1.47 -4.76 -13.84
C HIS A 93 -0.11 -5.16 -13.26
N GLN A 94 0.28 -6.43 -13.36
CA GLN A 94 1.55 -6.98 -12.85
C GLN A 94 1.74 -6.74 -11.34
N LEU A 95 0.64 -6.78 -10.59
CA LEU A 95 0.62 -6.72 -9.13
C LEU A 95 0.40 -8.15 -8.60
N SER A 96 1.32 -8.67 -7.81
CA SER A 96 1.03 -9.86 -7.01
C SER A 96 0.16 -9.47 -5.80
N PRO A 97 -0.57 -10.41 -5.18
CA PRO A 97 -1.32 -10.12 -3.97
C PRO A 97 -0.46 -9.56 -2.83
N SER A 98 0.76 -10.07 -2.66
CA SER A 98 1.72 -9.57 -1.66
C SER A 98 2.18 -8.14 -1.96
N LEU A 99 2.55 -7.87 -3.21
CA LEU A 99 2.97 -6.55 -3.65
C LEU A 99 1.84 -5.54 -3.52
N PHE A 100 0.63 -5.91 -3.93
CA PHE A 100 -0.55 -5.07 -3.77
C PHE A 100 -0.78 -4.72 -2.30
N MET A 101 -0.74 -5.72 -1.41
CA MET A 101 -0.97 -5.50 0.02
C MET A 101 0.05 -4.55 0.65
N GLU A 102 1.34 -4.82 0.42
CA GLU A 102 2.42 -3.95 0.89
C GLU A 102 2.29 -2.54 0.32
N LEU A 103 2.07 -2.43 -0.99
CA LEU A 103 1.98 -1.15 -1.68
C LEU A 103 0.79 -0.33 -1.17
N THR A 104 -0.39 -0.93 -0.98
CA THR A 104 -1.56 -0.22 -0.44
C THR A 104 -1.37 0.18 1.03
N ALA A 105 -0.77 -0.69 1.84
CA ALA A 105 -0.51 -0.39 3.25
C ALA A 105 0.45 0.80 3.37
N LYS A 106 1.59 0.74 2.68
CA LYS A 106 2.60 1.82 2.70
C LYS A 106 2.09 3.09 2.00
N ALA A 107 1.38 2.98 0.87
CA ALA A 107 0.85 4.15 0.16
C ALA A 107 -0.21 4.92 0.96
N SER A 108 -0.93 4.26 1.88
CA SER A 108 -1.89 4.91 2.78
C SER A 108 -1.23 5.72 3.90
N TRP A 109 0.06 5.50 4.17
CA TRP A 109 0.76 6.11 5.30
C TRP A 109 0.73 7.65 5.32
N PRO A 110 0.96 8.37 4.21
CA PRO A 110 0.90 9.84 4.25
C PRO A 110 -0.48 10.37 4.62
N LEU A 111 -1.55 9.66 4.23
CA LEU A 111 -2.91 10.01 4.63
C LEU A 111 -3.09 9.77 6.13
N LEU A 112 -2.67 8.61 6.65
CA LEU A 112 -2.70 8.30 8.09
C LEU A 112 -1.97 9.38 8.91
N GLN A 113 -0.80 9.80 8.46
CA GLN A 113 -0.04 10.88 9.10
C GLN A 113 -0.78 12.21 9.05
N SER A 114 -1.39 12.56 7.91
CA SER A 114 -2.15 13.81 7.78
C SER A 114 -3.38 13.89 8.67
N LEU A 115 -3.94 12.73 9.06
CA LEU A 115 -5.11 12.65 9.94
C LEU A 115 -4.76 12.77 11.43
N GLN A 116 -3.50 12.54 11.83
CA GLN A 116 -3.08 12.57 13.25
C GLN A 116 -3.54 13.82 14.03
N PRO A 117 -3.45 15.06 13.47
CA PRO A 117 -3.95 16.24 14.17
C PRO A 117 -5.45 16.19 14.42
N VAL A 118 -6.24 15.76 13.42
CA VAL A 118 -7.69 15.63 13.54
C VAL A 118 -8.03 14.55 14.58
N LEU A 119 -7.37 13.39 14.52
CA LEU A 119 -7.58 12.29 15.47
C LEU A 119 -7.23 12.71 16.90
N ALA A 120 -6.17 13.51 17.10
CA ALA A 120 -5.83 14.05 18.40
C ALA A 120 -6.93 14.96 18.97
N VAL A 121 -7.50 15.85 18.14
CA VAL A 121 -8.65 16.68 18.51
C VAL A 121 -9.86 15.80 18.81
N THR A 122 -10.17 14.82 17.97
CA THR A 122 -11.28 13.88 18.18
C THR A 122 -11.16 13.19 19.53
N ARG A 123 -9.97 12.68 19.91
CA ARG A 123 -9.75 12.06 21.23
C ARG A 123 -10.06 13.01 22.38
N GLN A 124 -9.65 14.27 22.27
CA GLN A 124 -9.89 15.29 23.30
C GLN A 124 -11.37 15.65 23.40
N THR A 125 -12.11 15.60 22.30
CA THR A 125 -13.52 16.01 22.26
C THR A 125 -14.52 14.86 22.47
N LEU A 126 -14.08 13.59 22.49
CA LEU A 126 -14.93 12.39 22.63
C LEU A 126 -15.98 12.50 23.75
N ALA A 127 -15.59 13.00 24.92
CA ALA A 127 -16.47 13.12 26.09
C ALA A 127 -17.64 14.10 25.87
N PHE A 128 -17.48 15.05 24.94
CA PHE A 128 -18.47 16.08 24.63
C PHE A 128 -19.34 15.72 23.42
N LEU A 129 -19.02 14.63 22.71
CA LEU A 129 -19.82 14.18 21.57
C LEU A 129 -21.12 13.47 22.04
N PRO A 130 -22.24 13.68 21.33
CA PRO A 130 -23.43 12.85 21.44
C PRO A 130 -23.10 11.36 21.25
N GLN A 131 -23.87 10.47 21.90
CA GLN A 131 -23.55 9.04 21.97
C GLN A 131 -23.28 8.39 20.60
N THR A 132 -24.11 8.66 19.59
CA THR A 132 -23.93 8.12 18.23
C THR A 132 -22.64 8.60 17.57
N GLN A 133 -22.32 9.90 17.72
CA GLN A 133 -21.08 10.48 17.17
C GLN A 133 -19.85 9.99 17.92
N ARG A 134 -19.97 9.78 19.24
CA ARG A 134 -18.92 9.19 20.07
C ARG A 134 -18.57 7.78 19.61
N GLN A 135 -19.56 6.92 19.37
CA GLN A 135 -19.33 5.56 18.88
C GLN A 135 -18.63 5.55 17.51
N GLN A 136 -19.05 6.43 16.59
CA GLN A 136 -18.40 6.57 15.28
C GLN A 136 -16.96 7.07 15.41
N ALA A 137 -16.72 8.06 16.27
CA ALA A 137 -15.40 8.59 16.55
C ALA A 137 -14.48 7.54 17.19
N GLU A 138 -14.98 6.75 18.15
CA GLU A 138 -14.25 5.64 18.77
C GLU A 138 -13.88 4.56 17.74
N GLN A 139 -14.79 4.22 16.83
CA GLN A 139 -14.51 3.29 15.73
C GLN A 139 -13.43 3.82 14.79
N LEU A 140 -13.52 5.08 14.38
CA LEU A 140 -12.53 5.72 13.52
C LEU A 140 -11.14 5.75 14.19
N LEU A 141 -11.09 6.12 15.47
CA LEU A 141 -9.86 6.13 16.25
C LEU A 141 -9.25 4.73 16.37
N ALA A 142 -10.06 3.73 16.73
CA ALA A 142 -9.60 2.34 16.85
C ALA A 142 -9.07 1.79 15.51
N GLN A 143 -9.76 2.07 14.40
CA GLN A 143 -9.34 1.65 13.07
C GLN A 143 -8.02 2.31 12.67
N THR A 144 -7.91 3.63 12.87
CA THR A 144 -6.72 4.39 12.46
C THR A 144 -5.51 4.06 13.33
N ASP A 145 -5.72 3.82 14.63
CA ASP A 145 -4.67 3.38 15.56
C ASP A 145 -4.18 1.97 15.23
N ASN A 146 -5.10 1.07 14.88
CA ASN A 146 -4.73 -0.27 14.45
C ASN A 146 -3.85 -0.22 13.18
N MET A 147 -4.28 0.53 12.16
CA MET A 147 -3.49 0.68 10.93
C MET A 147 -2.12 1.31 11.21
N THR A 148 -2.06 2.34 12.06
CA THR A 148 -0.79 2.99 12.42
C THR A 148 0.16 2.00 13.08
N LEU A 149 -0.32 1.24 14.08
CA LEU A 149 0.48 0.25 14.81
C LEU A 149 0.96 -0.92 13.94
N VAL A 150 0.27 -1.23 12.84
CA VAL A 150 0.66 -2.31 11.93
C VAL A 150 1.62 -1.82 10.85
N VAL A 151 1.37 -0.64 10.28
CA VAL A 151 2.12 -0.15 9.12
C VAL A 151 3.42 0.53 9.53
N GLU A 152 3.41 1.36 10.58
CA GLU A 152 4.57 2.15 11.00
C GLU A 152 5.85 1.32 11.22
N PRO A 153 5.80 0.18 11.94
CA PRO A 153 7.01 -0.62 12.19
C PRO A 153 7.58 -1.27 10.92
N CYS A 154 6.81 -1.30 9.84
CA CYS A 154 7.18 -1.94 8.57
C CYS A 154 7.69 -0.94 7.51
N LEU A 155 7.87 0.32 7.89
CA LEU A 155 8.47 1.34 7.05
C LEU A 155 9.99 1.36 7.24
N SER A 156 10.72 1.06 6.17
CA SER A 156 12.16 1.25 6.12
C SER A 156 12.53 2.72 5.88
N ASP A 157 13.83 3.02 5.98
CA ASP A 157 14.35 4.34 5.57
C ASP A 157 14.12 4.61 4.08
N ALA A 158 14.19 3.58 3.23
CA ALA A 158 13.92 3.71 1.80
C ALA A 158 12.44 4.02 1.54
N ASP A 159 11.53 3.37 2.26
CA ASP A 159 10.11 3.69 2.23
C ASP A 159 9.88 5.14 2.66
N THR A 160 10.48 5.56 3.78
CA THR A 160 10.34 6.92 4.31
C THR A 160 10.78 7.99 3.30
N ARG A 161 11.87 7.73 2.55
CA ARG A 161 12.30 8.63 1.47
C ARG A 161 11.30 8.65 0.32
N ALA A 162 10.85 7.49 -0.15
CA ALA A 162 9.88 7.39 -1.24
C ALA A 162 8.51 8.01 -0.87
N LEU A 163 8.07 7.85 0.38
CA LEU A 163 6.85 8.47 0.91
C LEU A 163 6.91 10.00 0.82
N ARG A 164 8.05 10.62 1.16
CA ARG A 164 8.24 12.07 1.03
C ARG A 164 8.28 12.48 -0.44
N GLN A 165 8.99 11.73 -1.28
CA GLN A 165 9.10 12.00 -2.71
C GLN A 165 7.73 11.99 -3.41
N HIS A 166 6.85 11.04 -3.05
CA HIS A 166 5.55 10.85 -3.69
C HIS A 166 4.36 11.38 -2.87
N GLN A 167 4.59 12.18 -1.84
CA GLN A 167 3.57 12.53 -0.82
C GLN A 167 2.22 12.97 -1.42
N GLN A 168 2.22 13.96 -2.30
CA GLN A 168 1.00 14.48 -2.94
C GLN A 168 0.27 13.42 -3.76
N ARG A 169 1.02 12.64 -4.54
CA ARG A 169 0.47 11.53 -5.34
C ARG A 169 -0.16 10.48 -4.44
N LEU A 170 0.52 10.12 -3.35
CA LEU A 170 0.07 9.12 -2.39
C LEU A 170 -1.18 9.56 -1.62
N ILE A 171 -1.31 10.83 -1.24
CA ILE A 171 -2.54 11.36 -0.63
C ILE A 171 -3.72 11.22 -1.59
N ASN A 172 -3.54 11.61 -2.86
CA ASN A 172 -4.57 11.47 -3.89
C ASN A 172 -4.92 10.01 -4.20
N LEU A 173 -3.94 9.12 -4.10
CA LEU A 173 -4.10 7.68 -4.28
C LEU A 173 -4.85 7.03 -3.11
N ALA A 174 -4.46 7.36 -1.88
CA ALA A 174 -5.06 6.82 -0.66
C ALA A 174 -6.56 7.12 -0.59
N GLY A 175 -6.99 8.29 -1.07
CA GLY A 175 -8.40 8.66 -1.22
C GLY A 175 -9.22 7.71 -2.10
N LYS A 176 -8.56 6.98 -3.01
CA LYS A 176 -9.18 6.06 -3.99
C LYS A 176 -9.00 4.59 -3.63
N LEU A 177 -8.30 4.27 -2.54
CA LEU A 177 -8.10 2.89 -2.11
C LEU A 177 -9.41 2.28 -1.57
N PRO A 178 -9.71 1.01 -1.87
CA PRO A 178 -10.84 0.32 -1.26
C PRO A 178 -10.63 0.21 0.26
N GLY A 179 -11.69 0.43 1.05
CA GLY A 179 -11.59 0.44 2.52
C GLY A 179 -10.97 1.71 3.11
N ASN A 180 -10.94 2.81 2.36
CA ASN A 180 -10.47 4.11 2.84
C ASN A 180 -11.14 4.50 4.17
N ILE A 181 -10.32 5.00 5.09
CA ILE A 181 -10.66 5.48 6.43
C ILE A 181 -11.31 6.86 6.44
N LEU A 182 -11.31 7.57 5.31
CA LEU A 182 -12.05 8.82 5.20
C LEU A 182 -13.55 8.51 5.36
N PRO A 183 -14.23 9.08 6.35
CA PRO A 183 -15.67 8.89 6.50
C PRO A 183 -16.35 9.39 5.23
N LEU A 184 -17.13 8.52 4.59
CA LEU A 184 -18.09 8.88 3.55
C LEU A 184 -19.24 9.68 4.19
N GLN A 185 -18.98 10.90 4.68
CA GLN A 185 -20.05 11.83 5.05
C GLN A 185 -19.68 13.29 4.74
N PRO A 186 -20.56 14.03 4.05
CA PRO A 186 -20.48 15.49 3.95
C PRO A 186 -20.95 16.07 5.29
N GLY A 187 -20.05 16.20 6.25
CA GLY A 187 -20.42 16.67 7.60
C GLY A 187 -19.32 17.34 8.40
N PHE A 188 -18.07 17.33 7.91
CA PHE A 188 -16.96 18.08 8.51
C PHE A 188 -16.75 19.45 7.86
N ALA A 189 -17.72 19.93 7.07
CA ALA A 189 -17.80 21.34 6.75
C ALA A 189 -18.21 22.07 8.04
N VAL A 190 -17.20 22.63 8.70
CA VAL A 190 -17.37 23.70 9.69
C VAL A 190 -18.42 24.66 9.17
N GLY A 191 -19.47 24.88 9.96
CA GLY A 191 -20.49 25.87 9.66
C GLY A 191 -19.82 27.20 9.36
N THR A 192 -19.97 27.65 8.12
CA THR A 192 -19.95 29.06 7.79
C THR A 192 -21.40 29.47 7.70
N GLU A 193 -21.93 29.95 8.83
CA GLU A 193 -22.94 31.01 8.78
C GLU A 193 -22.32 32.26 8.12
#